data_AF-A0A3M5BWV4-F1
#
_entry.id   AF-A0A3M5BWV4-F1
#
_cell.length_a   1.000
_cell.length_b   1.000
_cell.length_c   1.000
_cell.angle_alpha   90.00
_cell.angle_beta   90.00
_cell.angle_gamma   90.00
#
_symmetry.space_group_name_H-M   'P 1'
#
loop_
_entity.id
_entity.type
_entity.pdbx_description
1 polymer ?
#
loop_
_entity_poly.entity_id
_entity_poly.type
_entity_poly.pdbx_seq_one_letter_code
_entity_poly.pdbx_strand_id
1 'polypeptide(L)' 'KWPDTPHCADAANALASRLASNRGLRNALNPQDMANALNALSKWPDTPDCTAAVKALASRLAKDRE' A
#
# COMPACT_ATOMS: atom_id res chain seq x y z
N LYS A 1 -17.51 -1.51 -0.83
CA LYS A 1 -17.40 -0.12 -0.33
C LYS A 1 -16.99 -0.23 1.14
N TRP A 2 -15.78 0.18 1.52
CA TRP A 2 -15.25 0.00 2.89
C TRP A 2 -14.85 1.31 3.63
N PRO A 3 -15.29 2.54 3.27
CA PRO A 3 -14.61 3.73 3.80
C PRO A 3 -14.91 3.99 5.29
N ASP A 4 -16.02 3.47 5.82
CA ASP A 4 -16.53 3.89 7.15
C ASP A 4 -16.51 2.76 8.20
N THR A 5 -15.79 1.67 7.94
CA THR A 5 -15.63 0.58 8.93
C THR A 5 -14.27 0.74 9.61
N PRO A 6 -14.21 1.06 10.92
CA PRO A 6 -12.95 1.30 11.64
C PRO A 6 -11.95 0.15 11.47
N HIS A 7 -12.45 -1.09 11.56
CA HIS A 7 -11.66 -2.31 11.36
C HIS A 7 -11.02 -2.41 9.97
N CYS A 8 -11.67 -1.89 8.91
CA CYS A 8 -11.09 -1.88 7.57
C CYS A 8 -9.97 -0.84 7.43
N ALA A 9 -10.10 0.31 8.10
CA ALA A 9 -9.06 1.32 8.13
C ALA A 9 -7.84 0.83 8.94
N ASP A 10 -8.06 0.18 10.09
CA ASP A 10 -6.99 -0.38 10.91
C ASP A 10 -6.22 -1.48 10.17
N ALA A 11 -6.94 -2.39 9.50
CA ALA A 11 -6.32 -3.42 8.67
C ALA A 11 -5.52 -2.82 7.51
N ALA A 12 -6.04 -1.77 6.87
CA ALA A 12 -5.33 -1.07 5.80
C ALA A 12 -4.07 -0.38 6.32
N ASN A 13 -4.12 0.29 7.47
CA ASN A 13 -2.96 0.93 8.11
C ASN A 13 -1.90 -0.11 8.50
N ALA A 14 -2.29 -1.23 9.09
CA ALA A 14 -1.38 -2.31 9.45
C ALA A 14 -0.68 -2.91 8.21
N LEU A 15 -1.44 -3.12 7.12
CA LEU A 15 -0.89 -3.56 5.85
C LEU A 15 0.06 -2.51 5.25
N ALA A 16 -0.33 -1.24 5.28
CA ALA A 16 0.46 -0.13 4.78
C ALA A 16 1.81 -0.02 5.51
N SER A 17 1.79 -0.04 6.83
CA SER A 17 2.99 -0.03 7.67
C SER A 17 3.93 -1.20 7.32
N ARG A 18 3.39 -2.43 7.17
CA ARG A 18 4.18 -3.59 6.73
C ARG A 18 4.79 -3.40 5.34
N LEU A 19 4.01 -2.88 4.38
CA LEU A 19 4.50 -2.65 3.02
C LEU A 19 5.58 -1.57 2.99
N ALA A 20 5.44 -0.49 3.76
CA ALA A 20 6.45 0.56 3.85
C ALA A 20 7.79 0.01 4.38
N SER A 21 7.75 -0.77 5.47
CA SER A 21 8.96 -1.25 6.16
C SER A 21 9.60 -2.48 5.50
N ASN A 22 8.83 -3.34 4.84
CA ASN A 22 9.35 -4.62 4.31
C ASN A 22 9.54 -4.58 2.78
N ARG A 23 10.78 -4.39 2.33
CA ARG A 23 11.13 -4.44 0.90
C ARG A 23 10.91 -5.82 0.28
N GLY A 24 11.20 -6.90 1.00
CA GLY A 24 11.01 -8.27 0.51
C GLY A 24 9.54 -8.57 0.21
N LEU A 25 8.65 -8.16 1.12
CA LEU A 25 7.20 -8.26 0.92
C LEU A 25 6.74 -7.44 -0.28
N ARG A 26 7.23 -6.20 -0.42
CA ARG A 26 6.93 -5.37 -1.60
C ARG A 26 7.37 -6.00 -2.90
N ASN A 27 8.52 -6.67 -2.93
CA ASN A 27 9.05 -7.31 -4.13
C ASN A 27 8.33 -8.62 -4.47
N ALA A 28 7.72 -9.27 -3.48
CA ALA A 28 6.92 -10.49 -3.67
C ALA A 28 5.53 -10.20 -4.27
N LEU A 29 5.05 -8.95 -4.22
CA LEU A 29 3.78 -8.57 -4.85
C LEU A 29 3.88 -8.67 -6.37
N ASN A 30 2.92 -9.36 -6.99
CA ASN A 30 2.76 -9.29 -8.44
C ASN A 30 2.12 -7.94 -8.86
N PRO A 31 2.08 -7.61 -10.17
CA PRO A 31 1.52 -6.35 -10.65
C PRO A 31 0.05 -6.12 -10.26
N GLN A 32 -0.77 -7.17 -10.23
CA GLN A 32 -2.18 -7.07 -9.87
C GLN A 32 -2.36 -6.80 -8.37
N ASP A 33 -1.58 -7.46 -7.51
CA ASP A 33 -1.59 -7.24 -6.06
C ASP A 33 -1.13 -5.84 -5.72
N MET A 34 -0.12 -5.33 -6.45
CA MET A 34 0.34 -3.94 -6.29
C MET A 34 -0.75 -2.94 -6.69
N ALA A 35 -1.44 -3.15 -7.82
CA ALA A 35 -2.54 -2.29 -8.24
C ALA A 35 -3.71 -2.32 -7.23
N ASN A 36 -4.03 -3.50 -6.70
CA ASN A 36 -5.06 -3.67 -5.68
C ASN A 36 -4.67 -2.96 -4.37
N ALA A 37 -3.42 -3.08 -3.93
CA ALA A 37 -2.91 -2.39 -2.75
C ALA A 37 -2.96 -0.87 -2.95
N LEU A 38 -2.50 -0.35 -4.08
CA LEU A 38 -2.57 1.08 -4.39
C LEU A 38 -4.02 1.61 -4.39
N ASN A 39 -4.95 0.88 -5.01
CA ASN A 39 -6.36 1.24 -5.03
C ASN A 39 -7.06 1.13 -3.66
N ALA A 40 -6.57 0.25 -2.79
CA ALA A 40 -7.04 0.17 -1.41
C ALA A 40 -6.52 1.35 -0.59
N LEU A 41 -5.21 1.61 -0.63
CA LEU A 41 -4.53 2.63 0.16
C LEU A 41 -4.89 4.06 -0.27
N SER A 42 -5.26 4.27 -1.54
CA SER A 42 -5.70 5.59 -2.04
C SER A 42 -6.96 6.13 -1.36
N LYS A 43 -7.69 5.29 -0.60
CA LYS A 43 -8.88 5.68 0.15
C LYS A 43 -8.58 6.38 1.47
N TRP A 44 -7.34 6.31 1.96
CA TRP A 44 -6.92 6.92 3.23
C TRP A 44 -5.70 7.83 3.03
N PRO A 45 -5.82 8.90 2.21
CA PRO A 45 -4.71 9.80 1.92
C PRO A 45 -4.17 10.51 3.16
N ASP A 46 -5.02 10.74 4.16
CA ASP A 46 -4.65 11.45 5.40
C ASP A 46 -3.90 10.56 6.41
N THR A 47 -3.75 9.26 6.12
CA THR A 47 -3.00 8.35 7.00
C THR A 47 -1.53 8.31 6.58
N PRO A 48 -0.58 8.62 7.49
CA PRO A 48 0.85 8.64 7.16
C PRO A 48 1.36 7.29 6.63
N ASP A 49 0.87 6.19 7.19
CA ASP A 49 1.27 4.84 6.79
C ASP A 49 0.81 4.48 5.37
N CYS A 50 -0.44 4.81 4.99
CA CYS A 50 -0.90 4.60 3.62
C CYS A 50 -0.10 5.44 2.63
N THR A 51 0.20 6.69 2.98
CA THR A 51 1.04 7.56 2.13
C THR A 51 2.45 6.99 1.97
N ALA A 52 3.07 6.51 3.04
CA ALA A 52 4.39 5.91 3.00
C ALA A 52 4.41 4.63 2.14
N ALA A 53 3.40 3.77 2.29
CA ALA A 53 3.25 2.55 1.51
C ALA A 53 3.05 2.84 0.01
N VAL A 54 2.20 3.81 -0.34
CA VAL A 54 1.98 4.23 -1.73
C VAL A 54 3.28 4.73 -2.36
N LYS A 55 4.03 5.61 -1.66
CA LYS A 55 5.34 6.09 -2.15
C LYS A 55 6.34 4.95 -2.33
N ALA A 56 6.36 4.00 -1.41
CA ALA A 56 7.22 2.83 -1.43
C ALA A 56 6.92 1.89 -2.61
N LEU A 57 5.64 1.72 -2.96
CA LEU A 57 5.19 0.93 -4.12
C LEU A 57 5.46 1.68 -5.43
N ALA A 58 5.15 2.97 -5.52
CA ALA A 58 5.44 3.78 -6.70
C ALA A 58 6.95 3.81 -7.02
N SER A 59 7.79 3.89 -5.99
CA SER A 59 9.26 3.83 -6.13
C SER A 59 9.74 2.48 -6.65
N ARG A 60 9.06 1.37 -6.31
CA ARG A 60 9.36 0.06 -6.89
C ARG A 60 8.94 0.02 -8.35
N LEU A 61 7.72 0.47 -8.67
CA LEU A 61 7.21 0.48 -10.05
C LEU A 61 8.10 1.29 -11.01
N ALA A 62 8.67 2.40 -10.52
CA ALA A 62 9.64 3.18 -11.29
C ALA A 62 10.94 2.40 -11.59
N LYS A 63 11.37 1.50 -10.69
CA LYS A 63 12.58 0.68 -10.84
C LYS A 63 12.34 -0.58 -11.68
N ASP A 64 11.15 -1.16 -11.63
CA ASP A 64 10.79 -2.35 -12.44
C ASP A 64 10.64 -2.01 -13.94
N ARG A 65 10.75 -0.73 -14.35
CA ARG A 65 10.70 -0.26 -15.74
C ARG A 65 12.08 -0.17 -16.42
N GLU A 66 13.16 -0.44 -15.70
CA GLU A 66 14.54 -0.51 -16.21
C GLU A 66 14.93 -1.96 -16.55
#